data_AF-A0A1G5S440-F1
#
_entry.id   AF-A0A1G5S440-F1
#
_cell.length_a   1.000
_cell.length_b   1.000
_cell.length_c   1.000
_cell.angle_alpha   90.00
_cell.angle_beta   90.00
_cell.angle_gamma   90.00
#
_symmetry.space_group_name_H-M   'P 1'
#
loop_
_entity.id
_entity.type
_entity.pdbx_description
1 polymer ?
#
loop_
_entity_poly.entity_id
_entity_poly.type
_entity_poly.pdbx_seq_one_letter_code
_entity_poly.pdbx_strand_id
1 'polypeptide(L)'
;MGIISVENTDRLYWLGRYTERVYTTIKVFEARFDSMIDIDDLEYEKFCESQDIPNIYKSKEDFVARYCFSLEDENSIFSNLMRAYDNAIVLREEIGSESLSYIQLAVYAMNQAAINKSPLIGLQHVTDNIAAFWGMADDDIEESSIRNMIRVGKLVERIDLYSRLKVFPERIRKETRRLTNRIDKSTMRYDSTRMAHINYLVQLDDMPYETLTDEIEQLVGEEL
;
A
#
# COMPACT_ATOMS: atom_id res chain seq x y z
N MET A 1 11.27 17.94 -21.42
CA MET A 1 11.03 16.49 -21.26
C MET A 1 12.33 15.89 -20.79
N GLY A 2 12.48 15.69 -19.47
CA GLY A 2 13.59 14.91 -18.93
C GLY A 2 13.23 13.44 -19.05
N ILE A 3 14.18 12.60 -19.42
CA ILE A 3 13.99 11.14 -19.37
C ILE A 3 14.04 10.76 -17.89
N ILE A 4 12.94 10.26 -17.32
CA ILE A 4 12.94 9.68 -15.97
C ILE A 4 13.79 8.41 -16.02
N SER A 5 14.69 8.25 -15.05
CA SER A 5 15.51 7.04 -14.98
C SER A 5 14.65 5.81 -14.66
N VAL A 6 15.14 4.62 -15.02
CA VAL A 6 14.49 3.36 -14.63
C VAL A 6 14.39 3.27 -13.09
N GLU A 7 15.45 3.66 -12.39
CA GLU A 7 15.47 3.69 -10.93
C GLU A 7 14.38 4.60 -10.32
N ASN A 8 14.18 5.81 -10.87
CA ASN A 8 13.15 6.72 -10.36
C ASN A 8 11.74 6.22 -10.71
N THR A 9 11.59 5.53 -11.85
CA THR A 9 10.32 4.86 -12.22
C THR A 9 9.94 3.82 -11.18
N ASP A 10 10.88 2.97 -10.79
CA ASP A 10 10.68 1.95 -9.76
C ASP A 10 10.39 2.55 -8.39
N ARG A 11 11.12 3.61 -8.01
CA ARG A 11 10.87 4.32 -6.76
C ARG A 11 9.46 4.93 -6.73
N LEU A 12 8.98 5.51 -7.83
CA LEU A 12 7.63 6.09 -7.93
C LEU A 12 6.55 5.03 -7.81
N TYR A 13 6.75 3.88 -8.47
CA TYR A 13 5.88 2.72 -8.35
C TYR A 13 5.81 2.22 -6.92
N TRP A 14 6.97 1.96 -6.30
CA TRP A 14 7.05 1.47 -4.93
C TRP A 14 6.57 2.48 -3.89
N LEU A 15 6.76 3.79 -4.11
CA LEU A 15 6.14 4.83 -3.28
C LEU A 15 4.61 4.69 -3.27
N GLY A 16 4.01 4.46 -4.44
CA GLY A 16 2.58 4.16 -4.56
C GLY A 16 2.17 2.90 -3.78
N ARG A 17 2.94 1.81 -3.93
CA ARG A 17 2.67 0.55 -3.23
C ARG A 17 2.79 0.70 -1.71
N TYR A 18 3.91 1.21 -1.21
CA TYR A 18 4.14 1.32 0.23
C TYR A 18 3.13 2.25 0.91
N THR A 19 2.76 3.37 0.28
CA THR A 19 1.75 4.26 0.86
C THR A 19 0.36 3.61 0.92
N GLU A 20 -0.03 2.83 -0.10
CA GLU A 20 -1.29 2.07 -0.08
C GLU A 20 -1.26 0.96 0.97
N ARG A 21 -0.13 0.25 1.08
CA ARG A 21 0.06 -0.82 2.06
C ARG A 21 -0.14 -0.29 3.46
N VAL A 22 0.60 0.76 3.84
CA VAL A 22 0.47 1.41 5.15
C VAL A 22 -0.97 1.87 5.40
N TYR A 23 -1.60 2.52 4.41
CA TYR A 23 -2.98 3.00 4.56
C TYR A 23 -3.96 1.86 4.84
N THR A 24 -3.93 0.81 4.01
CA THR A 24 -4.90 -0.28 4.09
C THR A 24 -4.65 -1.17 5.30
N THR A 25 -3.40 -1.49 5.64
CA THR A 25 -3.09 -2.31 6.81
C THR A 25 -3.47 -1.61 8.11
N ILE A 26 -3.28 -0.28 8.22
CA ILE A 26 -3.82 0.49 9.35
C ILE A 26 -5.34 0.36 9.41
N LYS A 27 -6.06 0.51 8.29
CA LYS A 27 -7.54 0.42 8.28
C LYS A 27 -8.04 -0.98 8.68
N VAL A 28 -7.35 -2.04 8.25
CA VAL A 28 -7.68 -3.42 8.67
C VAL A 28 -7.36 -3.62 10.15
N PHE A 29 -6.22 -3.11 10.62
CA PHE A 29 -5.82 -3.17 12.01
C PHE A 29 -6.84 -2.44 12.91
N GLU A 30 -7.20 -1.20 12.57
CA GLU A 30 -8.24 -0.42 13.27
C GLU A 30 -9.57 -1.19 13.35
N ALA A 31 -10.01 -1.79 12.24
CA ALA A 31 -11.28 -2.52 12.19
C ALA A 31 -11.28 -3.82 13.01
N ARG A 32 -10.11 -4.42 13.25
CA ARG A 32 -9.95 -5.64 14.05
C ARG A 32 -9.41 -5.38 15.46
N PHE A 33 -9.12 -4.12 15.80
CA PHE A 33 -8.51 -3.80 17.08
C PHE A 33 -9.47 -4.06 18.25
N ASP A 34 -10.74 -3.68 18.09
CA ASP A 34 -11.75 -3.90 19.12
C ASP A 34 -12.02 -5.40 19.34
N SER A 35 -12.07 -6.19 18.26
CA SER A 35 -12.24 -7.65 18.37
C SER A 35 -11.03 -8.33 19.02
N MET A 36 -9.81 -7.90 18.67
CA MET A 36 -8.60 -8.33 19.37
C MET A 36 -8.63 -7.98 20.87
N ILE A 37 -9.30 -6.89 21.28
CA ILE A 37 -9.48 -6.52 22.70
C ILE A 37 -10.49 -7.41 23.41
N ASP A 38 -11.63 -7.67 22.78
CA ASP A 38 -12.81 -8.17 23.48
C ASP A 38 -13.05 -9.69 23.34
N ILE A 39 -12.46 -10.37 22.34
CA ILE A 39 -12.94 -11.69 21.90
C ILE A 39 -11.91 -12.82 22.06
N ASP A 40 -10.73 -12.70 21.45
CA ASP A 40 -9.82 -13.84 21.28
C ASP A 40 -8.35 -13.38 21.22
N ASP A 41 -7.53 -13.83 22.18
CA ASP A 41 -6.09 -13.55 22.21
C ASP A 41 -5.34 -14.10 20.97
N LEU A 42 -5.96 -15.01 20.19
CA LEU A 42 -5.42 -15.57 18.95
C LEU A 42 -5.92 -14.85 17.69
N GLU A 43 -6.70 -13.77 17.81
CA GLU A 43 -7.25 -13.07 16.64
C GLU A 43 -6.17 -12.41 15.78
N TYR A 44 -5.02 -12.05 16.37
CA TYR A 44 -3.88 -11.55 15.60
C TYR A 44 -3.27 -12.62 14.68
N GLU A 45 -3.44 -13.92 14.98
CA GLU A 45 -2.99 -15.00 14.10
C GLU A 45 -3.84 -15.03 12.83
N LYS A 46 -5.16 -14.90 12.97
CA LYS A 46 -6.10 -14.75 11.84
C LYS A 46 -5.84 -13.48 11.04
N PHE A 47 -5.39 -12.41 11.70
CA PHE A 47 -4.89 -11.21 11.02
C PHE A 47 -3.71 -11.55 10.12
N CYS A 48 -2.67 -12.20 10.68
CA CYS A 48 -1.47 -12.58 9.96
C CYS A 48 -1.79 -13.48 8.76
N GLU A 49 -2.61 -14.52 8.95
CA GLU A 49 -3.07 -15.40 7.87
C GLU A 49 -3.78 -14.63 6.76
N SER A 50 -4.68 -13.71 7.10
CA SER A 50 -5.46 -12.95 6.10
C SER A 50 -4.62 -11.96 5.29
N GLN A 51 -3.40 -11.67 5.72
CA GLN A 51 -2.47 -10.76 5.06
C GLN A 51 -1.21 -11.48 4.56
N ASP A 52 -1.14 -12.80 4.73
CA ASP A 52 0.03 -13.61 4.40
C ASP A 52 1.32 -13.11 5.08
N ILE A 53 1.18 -12.66 6.33
CA ILE A 53 2.28 -12.15 7.15
C ILE A 53 2.80 -13.29 8.04
N PRO A 54 4.13 -13.50 8.14
CA PRO A 54 4.69 -14.46 9.07
C PRO A 54 4.29 -14.17 10.52
N ASN A 55 3.69 -15.15 11.19
CA ASN A 55 3.36 -15.02 12.60
C ASN A 55 4.61 -15.22 13.48
N ILE A 56 5.35 -14.13 13.70
CA ILE A 56 6.58 -14.09 14.51
C ILE A 56 6.37 -13.45 15.90
N TYR A 57 5.11 -13.25 16.28
CA TYR A 57 4.71 -12.51 17.48
C TYR A 57 4.46 -13.47 18.64
N LYS A 58 4.78 -13.02 19.86
CA LYS A 58 4.69 -13.86 21.07
C LYS A 58 3.38 -13.71 21.83
N SER A 59 2.72 -12.58 21.67
CA SER A 59 1.42 -12.26 22.25
C SER A 59 0.75 -11.17 21.41
N LYS A 60 -0.50 -10.87 21.72
CA LYS A 60 -1.21 -9.74 21.15
C LYS A 60 -0.51 -8.41 21.42
N GLU A 61 0.01 -8.18 22.63
CA GLU A 61 0.76 -6.96 22.95
C GLU A 61 2.06 -6.88 22.13
N ASP A 62 2.76 -8.00 21.96
CA ASP A 62 3.94 -8.09 21.11
C ASP A 62 3.59 -7.83 19.64
N PHE A 63 2.44 -8.35 19.16
CA PHE A 63 1.90 -8.06 17.84
C PHE A 63 1.62 -6.57 17.66
N VAL A 64 0.83 -5.95 18.54
CA VAL A 64 0.51 -4.52 18.46
C VAL A 64 1.78 -3.67 18.50
N ALA A 65 2.75 -4.01 19.36
CA ALA A 65 3.99 -3.25 19.44
C ALA A 65 4.87 -3.43 18.19
N ARG A 66 5.11 -4.67 17.76
CA ARG A 66 6.06 -4.97 16.67
C ARG A 66 5.46 -4.75 15.29
N TYR A 67 4.24 -5.23 15.05
CA TYR A 67 3.58 -5.07 13.75
C TYR A 67 3.28 -3.59 13.44
N CYS A 68 2.87 -2.79 14.43
CA CYS A 68 2.64 -1.37 14.17
C CYS A 68 3.95 -0.57 14.10
N PHE A 69 4.91 -0.83 15.00
CA PHE A 69 5.98 0.14 15.30
C PHE A 69 7.43 -0.40 15.21
N SER A 70 7.66 -1.67 14.86
CA SER A 70 9.04 -2.16 14.71
C SER A 70 9.67 -1.67 13.41
N LEU A 71 10.93 -1.23 13.44
CA LEU A 71 11.71 -1.01 12.21
C LEU A 71 12.43 -2.27 11.73
N GLU A 72 12.56 -3.28 12.59
CA GLU A 72 13.25 -4.54 12.30
C GLU A 72 12.33 -5.59 11.64
N ASP A 73 11.02 -5.46 11.83
CA ASP A 73 10.04 -6.32 11.17
C ASP A 73 9.69 -5.73 9.81
N GLU A 74 10.09 -6.42 8.74
CA GLU A 74 9.88 -5.99 7.36
C GLU A 74 8.40 -5.86 6.98
N ASN A 75 7.51 -6.58 7.67
CA ASN A 75 6.07 -6.55 7.44
C ASN A 75 5.38 -5.45 8.23
N SER A 76 6.07 -4.84 9.20
CA SER A 76 5.47 -3.83 10.06
C SER A 76 5.00 -2.62 9.26
N ILE A 77 3.99 -1.95 9.81
CA ILE A 77 3.45 -0.73 9.23
C ILE A 77 4.54 0.36 9.20
N PHE A 78 5.34 0.48 10.26
CA PHE A 78 6.38 1.51 10.32
C PHE A 78 7.53 1.24 9.35
N SER A 79 8.00 0.00 9.19
CA SER A 79 9.07 -0.29 8.22
C SER A 79 8.61 -0.01 6.79
N ASN A 80 7.37 -0.34 6.43
CA ASN A 80 6.78 0.00 5.13
C ASN A 80 6.60 1.52 4.94
N LEU A 81 6.24 2.26 6.00
CA LEU A 81 6.19 3.72 5.95
C LEU A 81 7.59 4.33 5.74
N MET A 82 8.62 3.77 6.36
CA MET A 82 10.00 4.23 6.15
C MET A 82 10.48 3.95 4.72
N ARG A 83 10.12 2.81 4.11
CA ARG A 83 10.40 2.56 2.69
C ARG A 83 9.71 3.57 1.77
N ALA A 84 8.46 3.97 2.08
CA ALA A 84 7.80 5.05 1.36
C ALA A 84 8.54 6.38 1.53
N TYR A 85 8.97 6.70 2.75
CA TYR A 85 9.73 7.91 3.07
C TYR A 85 11.06 7.97 2.32
N ASP A 86 11.83 6.88 2.32
CA ASP A 86 13.12 6.82 1.64
C ASP A 86 12.97 7.03 0.12
N ASN A 87 11.94 6.43 -0.50
CA ASN A 87 11.61 6.70 -1.89
C ASN A 87 11.23 8.17 -2.11
N ALA A 88 10.36 8.73 -1.27
CA ALA A 88 9.90 10.11 -1.40
C ALA A 88 11.05 11.12 -1.26
N ILE A 89 12.03 10.85 -0.40
CA ILE A 89 13.22 11.70 -0.22
C ILE A 89 14.06 11.76 -1.49
N VAL A 90 14.30 10.62 -2.14
CA VAL A 90 15.05 10.56 -3.40
C VAL A 90 14.26 11.23 -4.52
N LEU A 91 12.94 11.08 -4.54
CA LEU A 91 12.04 11.60 -5.56
C LEU A 91 11.61 13.07 -5.35
N ARG A 92 12.29 13.81 -4.49
CA ARG A 92 11.86 15.18 -4.10
C ARG A 92 11.73 16.12 -5.28
N GLU A 93 12.59 15.98 -6.29
CA GLU A 93 12.55 16.81 -7.50
C GLU A 93 11.33 16.48 -8.36
N GLU A 94 10.91 15.21 -8.39
CA GLU A 94 9.77 14.71 -9.15
C GLU A 94 8.41 14.97 -8.49
N ILE A 95 8.31 14.76 -7.17
CA ILE A 95 7.03 14.83 -6.45
C ILE A 95 6.77 16.19 -5.80
N GLY A 96 7.80 17.05 -5.72
CA GLY A 96 7.71 18.35 -5.07
C GLY A 96 7.84 18.27 -3.54
N SER A 97 8.29 19.37 -2.94
CA SER A 97 8.48 19.45 -1.48
C SER A 97 7.16 19.43 -0.71
N GLU A 98 6.08 19.91 -1.31
CA GLU A 98 4.76 19.93 -0.68
C GLU A 98 4.18 18.52 -0.53
N SER A 99 4.16 17.72 -1.62
CA SER A 99 3.78 16.30 -1.55
C SER A 99 4.65 15.52 -0.56
N LEU A 100 5.98 15.69 -0.62
CA LEU A 100 6.90 15.04 0.31
C LEU A 100 6.59 15.35 1.78
N SER A 101 6.14 16.58 2.08
CA SER A 101 5.86 17.00 3.46
C SER A 101 4.78 16.16 4.13
N TYR A 102 3.80 15.66 3.37
CA TYR A 102 2.76 14.79 3.91
C TYR A 102 3.27 13.39 4.28
N ILE A 103 4.25 12.85 3.55
CA ILE A 103 4.93 11.62 3.96
C ILE A 103 5.75 11.85 5.24
N GLN A 104 6.41 13.00 5.36
CA GLN A 104 7.12 13.40 6.59
C GLN A 104 6.16 13.53 7.78
N LEU A 105 4.99 14.12 7.58
CA LEU A 105 3.94 14.22 8.60
C LEU A 105 3.39 12.85 8.99
N ALA A 106 3.25 11.92 8.04
CA ALA A 106 2.88 10.53 8.33
C ALA A 106 3.94 9.85 9.21
N VAL A 107 5.24 10.01 8.91
CA VAL A 107 6.33 9.49 9.74
C VAL A 107 6.31 10.12 11.14
N TYR A 108 6.10 11.43 11.23
CA TYR A 108 5.96 12.11 12.51
C TYR A 108 4.79 11.56 13.34
N ALA A 109 3.62 11.42 12.73
CA ALA A 109 2.43 10.85 13.37
C ALA A 109 2.68 9.41 13.87
N MET A 110 3.38 8.59 13.07
CA MET A 110 3.76 7.22 13.46
C MET A 110 4.66 7.20 14.71
N ASN A 111 5.67 8.07 14.75
CA ASN A 111 6.54 8.19 15.93
C ASN A 111 5.78 8.64 17.17
N GLN A 112 4.83 9.58 17.03
CA GLN A 112 3.97 9.98 18.14
C GLN A 112 3.05 8.83 18.58
N ALA A 113 2.50 8.05 17.65
CA ALA A 113 1.67 6.89 17.95
C ALA A 113 2.42 5.85 18.79
N ALA A 114 3.70 5.60 18.47
CA ALA A 114 4.52 4.58 19.13
C ALA A 114 4.78 4.86 20.63
N ILE A 115 4.76 6.12 21.06
CA ILE A 115 5.01 6.51 22.46
C ILE A 115 3.72 6.79 23.25
N ASN A 116 2.57 6.77 22.59
CA ASN A 116 1.28 7.09 23.19
C ASN A 116 0.54 5.85 23.70
N LYS A 117 -0.29 6.02 24.74
CA LYS A 117 -1.12 4.94 25.29
C LYS A 117 -2.30 4.53 24.40
N SER A 118 -2.69 5.40 23.46
CA SER A 118 -3.78 5.16 22.51
C SER A 118 -3.21 5.19 21.08
N PRO A 119 -2.73 4.04 20.57
CA PRO A 119 -2.06 4.00 19.27
C PRO A 119 -3.00 4.32 18.11
N LEU A 120 -4.29 4.01 18.22
CA LEU A 120 -5.27 4.18 17.13
C LEU A 120 -5.41 5.64 16.66
N ILE A 121 -5.44 6.60 17.58
CA ILE A 121 -5.53 8.03 17.21
C ILE A 121 -4.31 8.45 16.39
N GLY A 122 -3.12 7.99 16.81
CA GLY A 122 -1.88 8.26 16.08
C GLY A 122 -1.86 7.59 14.70
N LEU A 123 -2.30 6.34 14.60
CA LEU A 123 -2.41 5.62 13.33
C LEU A 123 -3.45 6.26 12.39
N GLN A 124 -4.54 6.80 12.91
CA GLN A 124 -5.50 7.55 12.12
C GLN A 124 -4.83 8.76 11.45
N HIS A 125 -4.04 9.54 12.20
CA HIS A 125 -3.27 10.65 11.65
C HIS A 125 -2.27 10.23 10.58
N VAL A 126 -1.67 9.03 10.69
CA VAL A 126 -0.84 8.46 9.61
C VAL A 126 -1.68 8.30 8.33
N THR A 127 -2.88 7.71 8.43
CA THR A 127 -3.75 7.51 7.27
C THR A 127 -4.27 8.83 6.67
N ASP A 128 -4.55 9.83 7.49
CA ASP A 128 -4.96 11.17 7.03
C ASP A 128 -3.85 11.85 6.24
N ASN A 129 -2.61 11.78 6.74
CA ASN A 129 -1.44 12.33 6.05
C ASN A 129 -1.15 11.59 4.73
N ILE A 130 -1.31 10.26 4.68
CA ILE A 130 -1.20 9.51 3.41
C ILE A 130 -2.29 9.91 2.41
N ALA A 131 -3.53 10.12 2.88
CA ALA A 131 -4.60 10.59 2.03
C ALA A 131 -4.31 12.00 1.49
N ALA A 132 -3.77 12.89 2.33
CA ALA A 132 -3.33 14.22 1.93
C ALA A 132 -2.17 14.17 0.92
N PHE A 133 -1.19 13.28 1.11
CA PHE A 133 -0.15 13.01 0.12
C PHE A 133 -0.74 12.63 -1.25
N TRP A 134 -1.70 11.70 -1.29
CA TRP A 134 -2.33 11.33 -2.56
C TRP A 134 -3.14 12.46 -3.21
N GLY A 135 -3.75 13.31 -2.41
CA GLY A 135 -4.44 14.50 -2.91
C GLY A 135 -3.45 15.49 -3.53
N MET A 136 -2.40 15.82 -2.79
CA MET A 136 -1.35 16.73 -3.24
C MET A 136 -0.59 16.20 -4.46
N ALA A 137 -0.25 14.91 -4.47
CA ALA A 137 0.40 14.28 -5.60
C ALA A 137 -0.45 14.33 -6.88
N ASP A 138 -1.79 14.29 -6.78
CA ASP A 138 -2.67 14.41 -7.95
C ASP A 138 -2.80 15.87 -8.44
N ASP A 139 -2.72 16.84 -7.53
CA ASP A 139 -2.93 18.27 -7.78
C ASP A 139 -1.64 19.00 -8.23
N ASP A 140 -0.52 18.80 -7.52
CA ASP A 140 0.71 19.60 -7.65
C ASP A 140 1.73 19.02 -8.65
N ILE A 141 1.76 17.69 -8.82
CA ILE A 141 2.70 17.05 -9.75
C ILE A 141 2.24 17.33 -11.19
N GLU A 142 2.95 18.23 -11.88
CA GLU A 142 2.61 18.61 -13.26
C GLU A 142 2.66 17.42 -14.22
N GLU A 143 3.72 16.61 -14.13
CA GLU A 143 3.96 15.52 -15.08
C GLU A 143 2.98 14.36 -14.87
N SER A 144 2.09 14.16 -15.85
CA SER A 144 1.05 13.13 -15.75
C SER A 144 1.59 11.69 -15.68
N SER A 145 2.75 11.41 -16.29
CA SER A 145 3.44 10.11 -16.21
C SER A 145 3.82 9.78 -14.76
N ILE A 146 4.46 10.71 -14.05
CA ILE A 146 4.86 10.59 -12.63
C ILE A 146 3.64 10.30 -11.74
N ARG A 147 2.57 11.09 -11.91
CA ARG A 147 1.30 10.84 -11.21
C ARG A 147 0.74 9.45 -11.48
N ASN A 148 0.77 9.02 -12.74
CA ASN A 148 0.28 7.70 -13.12
C ASN A 148 1.16 6.57 -12.58
N MET A 149 2.48 6.71 -12.50
CA MET A 149 3.39 5.71 -11.89
C MET A 149 3.04 5.47 -10.42
N ILE A 150 2.93 6.54 -9.63
CA ILE A 150 2.50 6.45 -8.21
C ILE A 150 1.10 5.83 -8.13
N ARG A 151 0.19 6.25 -9.01
CA ARG A 151 -1.19 5.74 -9.00
C ARG A 151 -1.30 4.28 -9.39
N VAL A 152 -0.48 3.81 -10.32
CA VAL A 152 -0.38 2.40 -10.73
C VAL A 152 0.10 1.57 -9.56
N GLY A 153 1.19 1.96 -8.89
CA GLY A 153 1.68 1.25 -7.70
C GLY A 153 0.62 1.15 -6.60
N LYS A 154 -0.06 2.26 -6.32
CA LYS A 154 -1.17 2.30 -5.37
C LYS A 154 -2.33 1.35 -5.76
N LEU A 155 -2.68 1.27 -7.04
CA LEU A 155 -3.78 0.42 -7.51
C LEU A 155 -3.40 -1.06 -7.51
N VAL A 156 -2.17 -1.38 -7.90
CA VAL A 156 -1.61 -2.74 -7.84
C VAL A 156 -1.65 -3.25 -6.41
N GLU A 157 -1.10 -2.50 -5.46
CA GLU A 157 -1.10 -2.89 -4.04
C GLU A 157 -2.51 -3.03 -3.49
N ARG A 158 -3.44 -2.15 -3.88
CA ARG A 158 -4.83 -2.23 -3.42
C ARG A 158 -5.52 -3.50 -3.91
N ILE A 159 -5.31 -3.89 -5.17
CA ILE A 159 -5.90 -5.11 -5.74
C ILE A 159 -5.29 -6.33 -5.05
N ASP A 160 -3.98 -6.34 -4.85
CA ASP A 160 -3.26 -7.36 -4.09
C ASP A 160 -3.85 -7.54 -2.68
N LEU A 161 -3.87 -6.48 -1.87
CA LEU A 161 -4.43 -6.55 -0.51
C LEU A 161 -5.91 -6.92 -0.48
N TYR A 162 -6.72 -6.41 -1.42
CA TYR A 162 -8.13 -6.76 -1.47
C TYR A 162 -8.36 -8.22 -1.86
N SER A 163 -7.47 -8.78 -2.69
CA SER A 163 -7.53 -10.19 -3.07
C SER A 163 -7.20 -11.10 -1.88
N ARG A 164 -6.14 -10.79 -1.13
CA ARG A 164 -5.72 -11.49 0.10
C ARG A 164 -6.80 -11.42 1.19
N LEU A 165 -7.40 -10.24 1.37
CA LEU A 165 -8.51 -10.01 2.30
C LEU A 165 -9.85 -10.59 1.85
N LYS A 166 -9.95 -11.14 0.63
CA LYS A 166 -11.19 -11.64 0.02
C LYS A 166 -12.32 -10.60 0.08
N VAL A 167 -11.98 -9.33 -0.20
CA VAL A 167 -12.95 -8.22 -0.25
C VAL A 167 -13.94 -8.44 -1.38
N PHE A 168 -15.17 -7.95 -1.21
CA PHE A 168 -16.25 -8.05 -2.19
C PHE A 168 -15.77 -7.82 -3.65
N PRO A 169 -16.09 -8.74 -4.59
CA PRO A 169 -15.69 -8.70 -6.00
C PRO A 169 -15.84 -7.34 -6.68
N GLU A 170 -16.93 -6.62 -6.41
CA GLU A 170 -17.21 -5.32 -7.02
C GLU A 170 -16.17 -4.24 -6.67
N ARG A 171 -15.59 -4.28 -5.47
CA ARG A 171 -14.52 -3.35 -5.09
C ARG A 171 -13.26 -3.64 -5.89
N ILE A 172 -12.91 -4.91 -6.06
CA ILE A 172 -11.74 -5.31 -6.87
C ILE A 172 -11.95 -4.93 -8.33
N ARG A 173 -13.10 -5.29 -8.93
CA ARG A 173 -13.48 -4.89 -10.30
C ARG A 173 -13.32 -3.39 -10.53
N LYS A 174 -13.76 -2.57 -9.57
CA LYS A 174 -13.63 -1.11 -9.64
C LYS A 174 -12.17 -0.65 -9.67
N GLU A 175 -11.31 -1.20 -8.82
CA GLU A 175 -9.89 -0.84 -8.78
C GLU A 175 -9.14 -1.38 -10.02
N THR A 176 -9.46 -2.58 -10.50
CA THR A 176 -8.92 -3.12 -11.76
C THR A 176 -9.26 -2.23 -12.95
N ARG A 177 -10.52 -1.78 -13.10
CA ARG A 177 -10.89 -0.82 -14.17
C ARG A 177 -10.08 0.48 -14.09
N ARG A 178 -9.79 0.96 -12.87
CA ARG A 178 -8.95 2.16 -12.68
C ARG A 178 -7.51 1.92 -13.08
N LEU A 179 -6.98 0.72 -12.80
CA LEU A 179 -5.63 0.31 -13.19
C LEU A 179 -5.50 0.25 -14.72
N THR A 180 -6.43 -0.45 -15.40
CA THR A 180 -6.45 -0.56 -16.87
C THR A 180 -6.44 0.82 -17.53
N ASN A 181 -7.19 1.79 -17.00
CA ASN A 181 -7.29 3.13 -17.57
C ASN A 181 -6.03 4.01 -17.38
N ARG A 182 -5.06 3.56 -16.58
CA ARG A 182 -3.89 4.35 -16.16
C ARG A 182 -2.56 3.69 -16.47
N ILE A 183 -2.49 2.36 -16.51
CA ILE A 183 -1.23 1.63 -16.69
C ILE A 183 -0.53 1.98 -18.01
N ASP A 184 -1.27 2.13 -19.11
CA ASP A 184 -0.71 2.59 -20.39
C ASP A 184 -0.18 4.03 -20.36
N LYS A 185 -0.69 4.85 -19.41
CA LYS A 185 -0.34 6.26 -19.27
C LYS A 185 0.80 6.50 -18.27
N SER A 186 1.27 5.46 -17.58
CA SER A 186 2.40 5.58 -16.64
C SER A 186 3.76 5.45 -17.32
N THR A 187 3.80 5.06 -18.61
CA THR A 187 5.03 4.76 -19.37
C THR A 187 5.88 3.62 -18.80
N MET A 188 5.36 2.92 -17.78
CA MET A 188 6.00 1.78 -17.16
C MET A 188 5.91 0.55 -18.06
N ARG A 189 6.90 -0.34 -17.95
CA ARG A 189 6.79 -1.69 -18.50
C ARG A 189 5.88 -2.53 -17.64
N TYR A 190 4.99 -3.28 -18.27
CA TYR A 190 4.07 -4.20 -17.62
C TYR A 190 3.69 -5.33 -18.57
N ASP A 191 3.25 -6.46 -18.03
CA ASP A 191 2.82 -7.61 -18.83
C ASP A 191 1.37 -7.42 -19.29
N SER A 192 1.19 -7.08 -20.57
CA SER A 192 -0.13 -6.91 -21.17
C SER A 192 -0.98 -8.19 -21.19
N THR A 193 -0.34 -9.37 -21.24
CA THR A 193 -1.03 -10.67 -21.18
C THR A 193 -1.59 -10.89 -19.79
N ARG A 194 -0.80 -10.60 -18.74
CA ARG A 194 -1.27 -10.65 -17.36
C ARG A 194 -2.36 -9.62 -17.10
N MET A 195 -2.22 -8.40 -17.62
CA MET A 195 -3.28 -7.39 -17.51
C MET A 195 -4.60 -7.87 -18.13
N ALA A 196 -4.54 -8.55 -19.29
CA ALA A 196 -5.71 -9.17 -19.90
C ALA A 196 -6.28 -10.31 -19.04
N HIS A 197 -5.41 -11.15 -18.47
CA HIS A 197 -5.82 -12.24 -17.58
C HIS A 197 -6.47 -11.71 -16.30
N ILE A 198 -5.88 -10.72 -15.62
CA ILE A 198 -6.46 -10.02 -14.47
C ILE A 198 -7.86 -9.49 -14.82
N ASN A 199 -8.00 -8.81 -15.96
CA ASN A 199 -9.30 -8.30 -16.41
C ASN A 199 -10.33 -9.41 -16.61
N TYR A 200 -9.92 -10.60 -17.07
CA TYR A 200 -10.78 -11.78 -17.17
C TYR A 200 -11.15 -12.35 -15.81
N LEU A 201 -10.16 -12.60 -14.93
CA LEU A 201 -10.36 -13.20 -13.60
C LEU A 201 -11.37 -12.41 -12.78
N VAL A 202 -11.31 -11.08 -12.82
CA VAL A 202 -12.23 -10.24 -12.04
C VAL A 202 -13.67 -10.25 -12.57
N GLN A 203 -13.94 -10.73 -13.79
CA GLN A 203 -15.30 -10.89 -14.31
C GLN A 203 -15.95 -12.23 -13.95
N LEU A 204 -15.19 -13.19 -13.44
CA LEU A 204 -15.74 -14.48 -13.04
C LEU A 204 -16.73 -14.31 -11.87
N ASP A 205 -17.78 -15.13 -11.89
CA ASP A 205 -18.80 -15.15 -10.82
C ASP A 205 -18.17 -15.63 -9.50
N ASP A 206 -17.39 -16.70 -9.58
CA ASP A 206 -16.50 -17.16 -8.50
C ASP A 206 -15.08 -16.64 -8.79
N MET A 207 -14.69 -15.58 -8.09
CA MET A 207 -13.40 -14.92 -8.33
C MET A 207 -12.26 -15.75 -7.71
N PRO A 208 -11.27 -16.21 -8.51
CA PRO A 208 -10.12 -16.95 -8.00
C PRO A 208 -9.11 -15.99 -7.35
N TYR A 209 -9.32 -15.68 -6.07
CA TYR A 209 -8.52 -14.70 -5.34
C TYR A 209 -7.02 -14.99 -5.35
N GLU A 210 -6.62 -16.25 -5.12
CA GLU A 210 -5.20 -16.65 -5.09
C GLU A 210 -4.52 -16.43 -6.46
N THR A 211 -5.13 -16.89 -7.54
CA THR A 211 -4.62 -16.65 -8.90
C THR A 211 -4.58 -15.16 -9.23
N LEU A 212 -5.55 -14.38 -8.76
CA LEU A 212 -5.53 -12.93 -8.95
C LEU A 212 -4.36 -12.26 -8.20
N THR A 213 -4.05 -12.71 -6.98
CA THR A 213 -2.89 -12.27 -6.21
C THR A 213 -1.59 -12.55 -6.97
N ASP A 214 -1.41 -13.78 -7.45
CA ASP A 214 -0.19 -14.14 -8.21
C ASP A 214 0.00 -13.31 -9.47
N GLU A 215 -1.11 -13.04 -10.19
CA GLU A 215 -1.08 -12.26 -11.43
C GLU A 215 -0.78 -10.78 -11.19
N ILE A 216 -1.34 -10.18 -10.13
CA ILE A 216 -1.13 -8.76 -9.84
C ILE A 216 0.29 -8.48 -9.34
N GLU A 217 0.89 -9.40 -8.60
CA GLU A 217 2.28 -9.27 -8.11
C GLU A 217 3.31 -9.28 -9.23
N GLN A 218 3.04 -10.05 -10.29
CA GLN A 218 3.94 -10.23 -11.43
C GLN A 218 3.59 -9.29 -12.61
N LEU A 219 2.63 -8.38 -12.42
CA LEU A 219 2.17 -7.47 -13.48
C LEU A 219 3.24 -6.47 -13.93
N VAL A 220 4.04 -5.97 -12.98
CA VAL A 220 5.03 -4.90 -13.18
C VAL A 220 6.37 -5.36 -12.60
N GLY A 221 7.46 -5.27 -13.38
CA GLY A 221 8.80 -5.63 -12.93
C GLY A 221 9.85 -5.57 -14.05
N GLU A 222 11.13 -5.67 -13.66
CA GLU A 222 12.29 -5.55 -14.56
C GLU A 222 12.48 -6.75 -15.51
N GLU A 223 11.89 -7.92 -15.20
CA GLU A 223 11.98 -9.13 -16.04
C GLU A 223 11.06 -9.10 -17.29
N LEU A 224 10.55 -7.91 -17.67
CA LEU A 224 9.62 -7.66 -18.78
C LEU A 224 10.24 -6.91 -19.99
#